data_AF-A0A955Q2P0-F1
#
_entry.id   AF-A0A955Q2P0-F1
#
_cell.length_a   1.000
_cell.length_b   1.000
_cell.length_c   1.000
_cell.angle_alpha   90.00
_cell.angle_beta   90.00
_cell.angle_gamma   90.00
#
_symmetry.space_group_name_H-M   'P 1'
#
loop_
_entity.id
_entity.type
_entity.pdbx_description
1 polymer ?
#
loop_
_entity_poly.entity_id
_entity_poly.type
_entity_poly.pdbx_seq_one_letter_code
_entity_poly.pdbx_strand_id
1 'polypeptide(L)'
;MRNSIFQKSKFFPFLLLIIMVPSPNNTLAKIEIDQNGWLITPEEAAMAPLPEVSGDSPSQIEGDELHLGPLIEVITPKEGDQAEAPIEVNIKFSPQNEPVDITTLKVSVVKFISIDITDRVRDYSSPQGIHVKEAKIPKGKHRVRISIADTGGMYSKKEITFEVV
;
A
#
# COMPACT_ATOMS: atom_id res chain seq x y z
N MET A 1 30.95 53.10 -62.24
CA MET A 1 31.66 54.33 -61.84
C MET A 1 31.29 54.67 -60.39
N ARG A 2 32.31 54.89 -59.53
CA ARG A 2 32.31 55.49 -58.17
C ARG A 2 31.67 54.64 -57.05
N ASN A 3 32.43 53.95 -56.18
CA ASN A 3 33.42 54.32 -55.13
C ASN A 3 32.82 54.70 -53.75
N SER A 4 33.52 54.16 -52.73
CA SER A 4 33.67 54.57 -51.33
C SER A 4 32.76 53.85 -50.31
N ILE A 5 33.19 52.85 -49.53
CA ILE A 5 34.33 52.68 -48.58
C ILE A 5 34.10 53.38 -47.23
N PHE A 6 33.97 52.52 -46.19
CA PHE A 6 34.26 52.64 -44.75
C PHE A 6 33.46 53.58 -43.83
N GLN A 7 32.89 52.98 -42.78
CA GLN A 7 33.32 53.33 -41.42
C GLN A 7 33.16 52.13 -40.45
N LYS A 8 34.25 51.77 -39.78
CA LYS A 8 34.29 50.84 -38.65
C LYS A 8 33.89 51.61 -37.38
N SER A 9 33.04 51.04 -36.52
CA SER A 9 33.06 51.34 -35.08
C SER A 9 32.65 50.12 -34.27
N LYS A 10 33.64 49.49 -33.64
CA LYS A 10 33.45 48.58 -32.50
C LYS A 10 32.99 49.43 -31.31
N PHE A 11 31.85 49.13 -30.70
CA PHE A 11 31.57 49.58 -29.32
C PHE A 11 30.66 48.57 -28.59
N PHE A 12 31.34 47.82 -27.71
CA PHE A 12 30.96 47.16 -26.46
C PHE A 12 29.53 46.57 -26.26
N PRO A 13 29.45 45.30 -25.79
CA PRO A 13 28.19 44.68 -25.39
C PRO A 13 27.68 45.29 -24.08
N PHE A 14 26.40 45.65 -24.05
CA PHE A 14 25.71 46.08 -22.84
C PHE A 14 25.41 44.83 -21.99
N LEU A 15 26.19 44.67 -20.92
CA LEU A 15 26.04 43.66 -19.88
C LEU A 15 24.70 43.88 -19.14
N LEU A 16 23.67 43.10 -19.48
CA LEU A 16 22.44 43.05 -18.69
C LEU A 16 22.66 42.04 -17.55
N LEU A 17 23.01 42.55 -16.37
CA LEU A 17 23.09 41.81 -15.13
C LEU A 17 21.66 41.48 -14.65
N ILE A 18 21.12 40.32 -15.06
CA ILE A 18 19.92 39.75 -14.43
C ILE A 18 20.39 39.00 -13.17
N ILE A 19 20.20 39.63 -12.02
CA ILE A 19 20.20 38.98 -10.72
C ILE A 19 19.03 37.99 -10.66
N MET A 20 19.31 36.73 -11.03
CA MET A 20 18.39 35.63 -10.83
C MET A 20 18.40 35.26 -9.35
N VAL A 21 17.34 35.62 -8.64
CA VAL A 21 17.08 35.19 -7.27
C VAL A 21 16.81 33.67 -7.31
N PRO A 22 17.56 32.82 -6.59
CA PRO A 22 17.17 31.42 -6.47
C PRO A 22 15.90 31.36 -5.60
N SER A 23 14.76 31.06 -6.22
CA SER A 23 13.55 30.69 -5.49
C SER A 23 13.76 29.28 -4.93
N PRO A 24 13.80 29.05 -3.60
CA PRO A 24 13.78 27.70 -3.06
C PRO A 24 12.32 27.23 -3.01
N ASN A 25 11.70 27.07 -4.18
CA ASN A 25 10.41 26.41 -4.24
C ASN A 25 10.66 24.92 -4.34
N ASN A 26 10.81 24.34 -3.14
CA ASN A 26 10.39 23.01 -2.74
C ASN A 26 9.57 22.30 -3.83
N THR A 27 10.25 21.74 -4.82
CA THR A 27 9.72 20.59 -5.53
C THR A 27 10.27 19.44 -4.73
N LEU A 28 9.54 19.14 -3.65
CA LEU A 28 9.53 17.84 -3.03
C LEU A 28 9.69 16.84 -4.18
N ALA A 29 10.80 16.12 -4.18
CA ALA A 29 10.89 14.90 -4.95
C ALA A 29 9.67 14.10 -4.55
N LYS A 30 8.63 14.20 -5.39
CA LYS A 30 7.47 13.36 -5.36
C LYS A 30 8.10 11.99 -5.47
N ILE A 31 8.13 11.29 -4.35
CA ILE A 31 8.48 9.89 -4.29
C ILE A 31 7.46 9.27 -5.24
N GLU A 32 7.86 9.10 -6.49
CA GLU A 32 7.22 8.18 -7.41
C GLU A 32 7.48 6.82 -6.76
N ILE A 33 6.59 6.47 -5.82
CA ILE A 33 6.53 5.15 -5.22
C ILE A 33 6.26 4.24 -6.40
N ASP A 34 7.33 3.58 -6.81
CA ASP A 34 7.42 2.67 -7.94
C ASP A 34 6.31 1.61 -7.81
N GLN A 35 5.23 1.77 -8.59
CA GLN A 35 4.07 0.88 -8.68
C GLN A 35 4.44 -0.42 -9.44
N ASN A 36 5.57 -1.05 -9.07
CA ASN A 36 6.16 -2.20 -9.76
C ASN A 36 5.67 -3.56 -9.21
N GLY A 37 4.38 -3.67 -8.91
CA GLY A 37 3.74 -4.95 -8.59
C GLY A 37 4.09 -5.55 -7.21
N TRP A 38 4.40 -4.70 -6.22
CA TRP A 38 4.54 -5.12 -4.82
C TRP A 38 3.19 -5.07 -4.10
N LEU A 39 2.86 -6.11 -3.33
CA LEU A 39 1.63 -6.13 -2.52
C LEU A 39 1.85 -5.32 -1.23
N ILE A 40 3.00 -5.51 -0.59
CA ILE A 40 3.50 -4.74 0.56
C ILE A 40 4.88 -4.22 0.16
N THR A 41 5.15 -2.93 0.30
CA THR A 41 6.46 -2.38 -0.08
C THR A 41 7.51 -2.56 1.02
N PRO A 42 8.82 -2.56 0.69
CA PRO A 42 9.89 -2.63 1.69
C PRO A 42 9.81 -1.52 2.76
N GLU A 43 9.43 -0.31 2.37
CA GLU A 43 9.28 0.85 3.25
C GLU A 43 8.14 0.64 4.26
N GLU A 44 7.02 0.08 3.78
CA GLU A 44 5.87 -0.31 4.59
C GLU A 44 6.23 -1.42 5.60
N ALA A 45 7.02 -2.39 5.16
CA ALA A 45 7.47 -3.48 6.02
C ALA A 45 8.42 -3.01 7.13
N ALA A 46 9.28 -2.03 6.83
CA ALA A 46 10.24 -1.46 7.76
C ALA A 46 9.62 -0.52 8.82
N MET A 47 8.33 -0.16 8.70
CA MET A 47 7.66 0.66 9.70
C MET A 47 7.61 -0.05 11.06
N ALA A 48 7.69 0.75 12.13
CA ALA A 48 7.61 0.23 13.49
C ALA A 48 6.33 -0.61 13.66
N PRO A 49 6.42 -1.83 14.20
CA PRO A 49 5.22 -2.59 14.56
C PRO A 49 4.48 -1.86 15.68
N LEU A 50 3.17 -2.08 15.78
CA LEU A 50 2.44 -1.68 16.99
C LEU A 50 3.10 -2.37 18.19
N PRO A 51 3.37 -1.64 19.29
CA PRO A 51 3.96 -2.25 20.48
C PRO A 51 3.07 -3.39 20.96
N GLU A 52 3.64 -4.60 21.06
CA GLU A 52 2.99 -5.73 21.73
C GLU A 52 2.89 -5.36 23.21
N VAL A 53 1.68 -5.06 23.70
CA VAL A 53 1.47 -4.75 25.11
C VAL A 53 1.63 -6.04 25.90
N SER A 54 2.83 -6.29 26.40
CA SER A 54 3.14 -7.36 27.37
C SER A 54 2.50 -7.02 28.71
N GLY A 55 1.22 -7.34 28.85
CA GLY A 55 0.49 -7.24 30.09
C GLY A 55 -0.75 -8.11 29.98
N ASP A 56 -1.04 -8.85 31.05
CA ASP A 56 -2.20 -9.72 31.30
C ASP A 56 -3.52 -8.93 31.25
N SER A 57 -3.76 -8.25 30.13
CA SER A 57 -5.03 -7.61 29.81
C SER A 57 -5.95 -8.71 29.32
N PRO A 58 -7.20 -8.77 29.79
CA PRO A 58 -8.16 -9.73 29.27
C PRO A 58 -8.18 -9.58 27.74
N SER A 59 -7.83 -10.68 27.10
CA SER A 59 -7.90 -10.89 25.66
C SER A 59 -9.08 -10.13 25.04
N GLN A 60 -8.82 -9.46 23.92
CA GLN A 60 -9.81 -9.34 22.84
C GLN A 60 -11.17 -8.75 23.26
N ILE A 61 -11.19 -7.47 23.63
CA ILE A 61 -12.38 -6.65 23.40
C ILE A 61 -12.02 -5.58 22.34
N GLU A 62 -11.39 -6.00 21.24
CA GLU A 62 -11.50 -5.29 19.95
C GLU A 62 -12.85 -5.69 19.32
N GLY A 63 -13.95 -5.46 20.05
CA GLY A 63 -15.30 -5.83 19.65
C GLY A 63 -15.52 -7.34 19.52
N ASP A 64 -16.58 -7.84 20.14
CA ASP A 64 -17.52 -8.67 19.39
C ASP A 64 -17.99 -7.86 18.16
N GLU A 65 -17.12 -7.63 17.20
CA GLU A 65 -17.51 -7.41 15.82
C GLU A 65 -18.04 -8.75 15.38
N LEU A 66 -19.28 -9.03 15.76
CA LEU A 66 -20.00 -10.26 15.49
C LEU A 66 -19.70 -10.62 14.03
N HIS A 67 -19.05 -11.76 13.78
CA HIS A 67 -18.76 -12.31 12.44
C HIS A 67 -20.07 -12.71 11.74
N LEU A 68 -20.96 -11.73 11.56
CA LEU A 68 -22.31 -11.91 11.04
C LEU A 68 -22.35 -11.71 9.53
N GLY A 69 -21.26 -11.15 8.97
CA GLY A 69 -21.03 -11.08 7.55
C GLY A 69 -20.43 -12.36 6.97
N PRO A 70 -19.77 -12.28 5.81
CA PRO A 70 -19.15 -13.42 5.16
C PRO A 70 -18.08 -14.10 6.04
N LEU A 71 -17.99 -15.42 5.97
CA LEU A 71 -16.89 -16.16 6.58
C LEU A 71 -15.60 -15.94 5.78
N ILE A 72 -14.54 -15.52 6.48
CA ILE A 72 -13.21 -15.31 5.91
C ILE A 72 -12.33 -16.52 6.27
N GLU A 73 -12.03 -17.35 5.28
CA GLU A 73 -11.16 -18.52 5.42
C GLU A 73 -9.81 -18.23 4.76
N VAL A 74 -8.73 -18.24 5.56
CA VAL A 74 -7.37 -18.02 5.06
C VAL A 74 -6.75 -19.36 4.74
N ILE A 75 -6.54 -19.62 3.45
CA ILE A 75 -5.97 -20.88 2.96
C ILE A 75 -4.44 -20.81 3.01
N THR A 76 -3.85 -19.70 2.54
CA THR A 76 -2.40 -19.46 2.54
C THR A 76 -2.10 -17.96 2.50
N PRO A 77 -1.06 -17.46 3.20
CA PRO A 77 -0.36 -18.10 4.31
C PRO A 77 -1.27 -18.20 5.55
N LYS A 78 -1.10 -19.24 6.36
CA LYS A 78 -1.85 -19.41 7.62
C LYS A 78 -1.20 -18.63 8.76
N GLU A 79 -1.93 -18.52 9.88
CA GLU A 79 -1.43 -17.89 11.09
C GLU A 79 -0.13 -18.55 11.57
N GLY A 80 0.93 -17.77 11.69
CA GLY A 80 2.25 -18.20 12.13
C GLY A 80 3.11 -18.87 11.07
N ASP A 81 2.65 -18.96 9.81
CA ASP A 81 3.43 -19.59 8.74
C ASP A 81 4.71 -18.79 8.42
N GLN A 82 5.75 -19.53 8.05
CA GLN A 82 6.96 -19.00 7.42
C GLN A 82 6.91 -19.36 5.92
N ALA A 83 7.01 -18.36 5.05
CA ALA A 83 6.92 -18.54 3.62
C ALA A 83 8.09 -17.88 2.88
N GLU A 84 8.57 -18.53 1.82
CA GLU A 84 9.60 -17.98 0.93
C GLU A 84 8.95 -17.13 -0.16
N ALA A 85 9.56 -16.00 -0.51
CA ALA A 85 9.06 -15.15 -1.59
C ALA A 85 9.39 -15.72 -2.99
N PRO A 86 8.49 -15.60 -3.99
CA PRO A 86 7.16 -14.99 -3.94
C PRO A 86 6.12 -15.90 -3.27
N ILE A 87 5.18 -15.28 -2.54
CA ILE A 87 4.21 -16.01 -1.71
C ILE A 87 2.87 -16.13 -2.42
N GLU A 88 2.24 -17.30 -2.33
CA GLU A 88 0.84 -17.45 -2.68
C GLU A 88 -0.06 -16.93 -1.56
N VAL A 89 -0.94 -15.97 -1.87
CA VAL A 89 -1.98 -15.49 -0.97
C VAL A 89 -3.31 -16.00 -1.49
N ASN A 90 -3.98 -16.84 -0.70
CA ASN A 90 -5.27 -17.41 -1.03
C ASN A 90 -6.20 -17.31 0.18
N ILE A 91 -7.26 -16.52 0.01
CA ILE A 91 -8.27 -16.24 1.02
C ILE A 91 -9.63 -16.47 0.37
N LYS A 92 -10.49 -17.24 1.01
CA LYS A 92 -11.83 -17.55 0.53
C LYS A 92 -12.87 -16.80 1.35
N PHE A 93 -13.86 -16.25 0.65
CA PHE A 93 -15.06 -15.67 1.25
C PHE A 93 -16.23 -16.62 1.03
N SER A 94 -16.93 -16.97 2.11
CA SER A 94 -18.15 -17.77 2.03
C SER A 94 -19.33 -16.98 2.61
N PRO A 95 -20.40 -16.72 1.84
CA PRO A 95 -21.57 -16.04 2.36
C PRO A 95 -22.22 -16.87 3.49
N GLN A 96 -22.74 -16.19 4.51
CA GLN A 96 -23.46 -16.82 5.62
C GLN A 96 -24.97 -16.65 5.46
N ASN A 97 -25.43 -15.40 5.26
CA ASN A 97 -26.84 -15.05 5.12
C ASN A 97 -27.11 -14.39 3.77
N GLU A 98 -26.39 -13.31 3.46
CA GLU A 98 -26.52 -12.54 2.23
C GLU A 98 -25.28 -12.72 1.33
N PRO A 99 -25.37 -12.40 0.02
CA PRO A 99 -24.24 -12.40 -0.89
C PRO A 99 -23.09 -11.49 -0.42
N VAL A 100 -21.87 -11.91 -0.70
CA VAL A 100 -20.66 -11.12 -0.42
C VAL A 100 -20.64 -9.85 -1.25
N ASP A 101 -20.55 -8.68 -0.61
CA ASP A 101 -20.37 -7.41 -1.30
C ASP A 101 -18.87 -7.10 -1.42
N ILE A 102 -18.29 -7.42 -2.58
CA ILE A 102 -16.87 -7.20 -2.85
C ILE A 102 -16.46 -5.72 -2.80
N THR A 103 -17.39 -4.78 -2.96
CA THR A 103 -17.09 -3.34 -2.91
C THR A 103 -16.72 -2.88 -1.51
N THR A 104 -17.13 -3.64 -0.49
CA THR A 104 -16.88 -3.37 0.93
C THR A 104 -15.56 -3.96 1.43
N LEU A 105 -14.85 -4.71 0.58
CA LEU A 105 -13.56 -5.30 0.93
C LEU A 105 -12.58 -4.21 1.36
N LYS A 106 -11.93 -4.45 2.51
CA LYS A 106 -10.76 -3.70 2.95
C LYS A 106 -9.67 -4.66 3.39
N VAL A 107 -8.46 -4.39 2.93
CA VAL A 107 -7.26 -5.14 3.30
C VAL A 107 -6.21 -4.14 3.76
N SER A 108 -5.70 -4.31 4.97
CA SER A 108 -4.66 -3.44 5.51
C SER A 108 -3.53 -4.23 6.15
N VAL A 109 -2.31 -3.72 6.03
CA VAL A 109 -1.15 -4.19 6.78
C VAL A 109 -1.12 -3.44 8.10
N VAL A 110 -1.13 -4.18 9.19
CA VAL A 110 -1.15 -3.61 10.54
C VAL A 110 0.28 -3.33 11.00
N LYS A 111 0.64 -2.06 10.94
CA LYS A 111 1.87 -1.46 11.51
C LYS A 111 1.45 -0.35 12.49
N PHE A 112 2.41 0.41 13.03
CA PHE A 112 2.12 1.58 13.86
C PHE A 112 1.09 2.53 13.20
N ILE A 113 1.17 2.67 11.88
CA ILE A 113 0.11 3.25 11.05
C ILE A 113 -0.40 2.12 10.15
N SER A 114 -1.69 1.81 10.21
CA SER A 114 -2.29 0.82 9.31
C SER A 114 -2.20 1.30 7.86
N ILE A 115 -1.62 0.47 7.01
CA ILE A 115 -1.44 0.78 5.59
C ILE A 115 -2.55 0.07 4.82
N ASP A 116 -3.38 0.84 4.14
CA ASP A 116 -4.42 0.29 3.25
C ASP A 116 -3.79 -0.19 1.94
N ILE A 117 -3.94 -1.49 1.66
CA ILE A 117 -3.48 -2.13 0.42
C ILE A 117 -4.64 -2.62 -0.44
N THR A 118 -5.88 -2.24 -0.11
CA THR A 118 -7.10 -2.70 -0.76
C THR A 118 -7.04 -2.50 -2.27
N ASP A 119 -6.57 -1.34 -2.73
CA ASP A 119 -6.48 -1.03 -4.16
C ASP A 119 -5.50 -1.95 -4.89
N ARG A 120 -4.42 -2.40 -4.23
CA ARG A 120 -3.45 -3.35 -4.80
C ARG A 120 -4.00 -4.77 -4.88
N VAL A 121 -4.89 -5.13 -3.95
CA VAL A 121 -5.48 -6.47 -3.86
C VAL A 121 -6.73 -6.59 -4.74
N ARG A 122 -7.32 -5.46 -5.16
CA ARG A 122 -8.59 -5.39 -5.88
C ARG A 122 -8.58 -6.16 -7.21
N ASP A 123 -7.47 -6.12 -7.95
CA ASP A 123 -7.34 -6.85 -9.21
C ASP A 123 -7.32 -8.38 -9.05
N TYR A 124 -7.09 -8.84 -7.81
CA TYR A 124 -7.02 -10.25 -7.43
C TYR A 124 -8.20 -10.70 -6.57
N SER A 125 -9.18 -9.82 -6.36
CA SER A 125 -10.31 -10.06 -5.48
C SER A 125 -11.61 -10.29 -6.24
N SER A 126 -12.44 -11.14 -5.67
CA SER A 126 -13.74 -11.54 -6.20
C SER A 126 -14.68 -11.83 -5.03
N PRO A 127 -16.00 -11.95 -5.27
CA PRO A 127 -16.93 -12.39 -4.23
C PRO A 127 -16.60 -13.76 -3.63
N GLN A 128 -15.80 -14.59 -4.31
CA GLN A 128 -15.36 -15.90 -3.82
C GLN A 128 -14.12 -15.82 -2.93
N GLY A 129 -13.35 -14.73 -2.99
CA GLY A 129 -12.06 -14.66 -2.31
C GLY A 129 -11.03 -13.74 -2.96
N ILE A 130 -9.83 -13.75 -2.40
CA ILE A 130 -8.62 -13.12 -2.91
C ILE A 130 -7.65 -14.23 -3.31
N HIS A 131 -7.12 -14.19 -4.54
CA HIS A 131 -6.08 -15.12 -4.98
C HIS A 131 -4.95 -14.42 -5.72
N VAL A 132 -3.79 -14.34 -5.06
CA VAL A 132 -2.54 -13.81 -5.60
C VAL A 132 -1.53 -14.94 -5.66
N LYS A 133 -1.12 -15.37 -6.86
CA LYS A 133 -0.20 -16.51 -7.02
C LYS A 133 1.23 -16.19 -6.60
N GLU A 134 1.70 -14.99 -6.92
CA GLU A 134 3.08 -14.57 -6.71
C GLU A 134 3.12 -13.19 -6.06
N ALA A 135 2.62 -13.10 -4.83
CA ALA A 135 2.66 -11.87 -4.05
C ALA A 135 4.12 -11.53 -3.69
N LYS A 136 4.58 -10.38 -4.16
CA LYS A 136 5.84 -9.80 -3.70
C LYS A 136 5.61 -9.12 -2.36
N ILE A 137 6.06 -9.79 -1.31
CA ILE A 137 6.04 -9.33 0.08
C ILE A 137 7.49 -9.40 0.58
N PRO A 138 8.04 -8.32 1.16
CA PRO A 138 9.43 -8.29 1.60
C PRO A 138 9.64 -9.20 2.83
N LYS A 139 10.89 -9.56 3.11
CA LYS A 139 11.23 -10.39 4.28
C LYS A 139 10.83 -9.73 5.60
N GLY A 140 10.43 -10.54 6.57
CA GLY A 140 10.06 -10.12 7.92
C GLY A 140 8.65 -10.53 8.33
N LYS A 141 8.25 -10.13 9.54
CA LYS A 141 6.93 -10.39 10.13
C LYS A 141 5.88 -9.40 9.57
N HIS A 142 4.81 -9.94 9.02
CA HIS A 142 3.68 -9.19 8.48
C HIS A 142 2.40 -9.56 9.21
N ARG A 143 1.61 -8.54 9.50
CA ARG A 143 0.30 -8.67 10.12
C ARG A 143 -0.70 -8.03 9.17
N VAL A 144 -1.66 -8.82 8.67
CA VAL A 144 -2.63 -8.40 7.67
C VAL A 144 -4.03 -8.52 8.24
N ARG A 145 -4.82 -7.48 8.09
CA ARG A 145 -6.22 -7.40 8.52
C ARG A 145 -7.11 -7.30 7.29
N ILE A 146 -8.05 -8.23 7.18
CA ILE A 146 -9.07 -8.32 6.14
C ILE A 146 -10.42 -8.04 6.78
N SER A 147 -11.22 -7.19 6.15
CA SER A 147 -12.62 -7.01 6.50
C SER A 147 -13.49 -6.95 5.26
N ILE A 148 -14.67 -7.55 5.30
CA ILE A 148 -15.62 -7.56 4.20
C ILE A 148 -17.04 -7.67 4.76
N ALA A 149 -18.00 -7.06 4.06
CA ALA A 149 -19.41 -7.14 4.39
C ALA A 149 -20.22 -7.89 3.32
N ASP A 150 -21.41 -8.32 3.70
CA ASP A 150 -22.43 -8.78 2.77
C ASP A 150 -23.30 -7.60 2.28
N THR A 151 -24.18 -7.87 1.33
CA THR A 151 -25.12 -6.86 0.80
C THR A 151 -26.16 -6.38 1.83
N GLY A 152 -26.29 -7.09 2.95
CA GLY A 152 -27.11 -6.68 4.11
C GLY A 152 -26.38 -5.70 5.04
N GLY A 153 -25.10 -5.43 4.81
CA GLY A 153 -24.27 -4.55 5.63
C GLY A 153 -23.65 -5.23 6.85
N MET A 154 -23.78 -6.55 6.99
CA MET A 154 -23.15 -7.30 8.06
C MET A 154 -21.70 -7.58 7.68
N TYR A 155 -20.77 -7.29 8.58
CA TYR A 155 -19.33 -7.38 8.29
C TYR A 155 -18.65 -8.46 9.12
N SER A 156 -17.53 -8.94 8.59
CA SER A 156 -16.61 -9.84 9.26
C SER A 156 -15.20 -9.27 9.15
N LYS A 157 -14.39 -9.52 10.17
CA LYS A 157 -12.98 -9.13 10.22
C LYS A 157 -12.12 -10.34 10.56
N LYS A 158 -10.96 -10.46 9.90
CA LYS A 158 -9.96 -11.46 10.18
C LYS A 158 -8.59 -10.83 10.13
N GLU A 159 -7.80 -11.06 11.16
CA GLU A 159 -6.41 -10.68 11.19
C GLU A 159 -5.55 -11.94 11.16
N ILE A 160 -4.46 -11.90 10.39
CA ILE A 160 -3.45 -12.95 10.35
C ILE A 160 -2.05 -12.39 10.47
N THR A 161 -1.15 -13.15 11.06
CA THR A 161 0.29 -12.88 11.11
C THR A 161 1.06 -13.99 10.43
N PHE A 162 2.01 -13.64 9.58
CA PHE A 162 2.93 -14.59 8.93
C PHE A 162 4.30 -13.95 8.77
N GLU A 163 5.32 -14.76 8.53
CA GLU A 163 6.70 -14.32 8.34
C GLU A 163 7.22 -14.71 6.95
N VAL A 164 7.93 -13.79 6.31
CA VAL A 164 8.60 -14.04 5.04
C VAL A 164 10.09 -14.19 5.27
N VAL A 165 10.65 -15.34 4.88
CA VAL A 165 12.06 -15.71 5.17
C VAL A 165 12.99 -15.57 3.97
#